data_AF-A0A1H9PRD6-F1
#
_entry.id   AF-A0A1H9PRD6-F1
#
_cell.length_a   1.000
_cell.length_b   1.000
_cell.length_c   1.000
_cell.angle_alpha   90.00
_cell.angle_beta   90.00
_cell.angle_gamma   90.00
#
_symmetry.space_group_name_H-M   'P 1'
#
loop_
_entity.id
_entity.type
_entity.pdbx_description
1 polymer ?
#
loop_
_entity_poly.entity_id
_entity_poly.type
_entity_poly.pdbx_seq_one_letter_code
_entity_poly.pdbx_strand_id
1 'polypeptide(L)'
;MKLTSQHDIERNVITQSAEQAYQLVLSKAGASLVRDAIDIRTIEHTRKGTFSAQGSSGDINSRNGIIDKPSDVGGLSALVSLPALLDTDADGIPDEWEITHGLNPKLADSQGRTLSKEYDNIEVYCNSLVFHLWK
;
A
#
# COMPACT_ATOMS: atom_id res chain seq x y z
N MET A 1 12.78 -9.61 30.14
CA MET A 1 12.92 -11.08 30.05
C MET A 1 13.24 -11.41 28.60
N LYS A 2 14.44 -11.90 28.29
CA LYS A 2 14.85 -12.26 26.91
C LYS A 2 14.66 -13.76 26.75
N LEU A 3 13.88 -14.20 25.77
CA LEU A 3 13.72 -15.62 25.48
C LEU A 3 15.04 -16.19 24.94
N THR A 4 15.39 -17.39 25.37
CA THR A 4 16.60 -18.12 24.95
C THR A 4 16.43 -18.83 23.60
N SER A 5 15.20 -18.96 23.12
CA SER A 5 14.84 -19.50 21.82
C SER A 5 13.59 -18.83 21.26
N GLN A 6 13.37 -18.97 19.95
CA GLN A 6 12.14 -18.58 19.27
C GLN A 6 10.92 -19.25 19.92
N HIS A 7 9.80 -18.52 20.01
CA HIS A 7 8.51 -19.08 20.38
C HIS A 7 8.01 -19.99 19.26
N ASP A 8 7.55 -21.20 19.59
CA ASP A 8 6.99 -22.10 18.60
C ASP A 8 5.65 -21.55 18.09
N ILE A 9 5.53 -21.47 16.78
CA ILE A 9 4.35 -20.98 16.07
C ILE A 9 3.54 -22.15 15.49
N GLU A 10 3.89 -23.40 15.82
CA GLU A 10 3.17 -24.60 15.39
C GLU A 10 3.02 -24.72 13.86
N ARG A 11 3.94 -24.09 13.10
CA ARG A 11 3.87 -23.96 11.63
C ARG A 11 2.56 -23.35 11.13
N ASN A 12 1.88 -22.53 11.94
CA ASN A 12 0.65 -21.86 11.55
C ASN A 12 0.88 -20.62 10.66
N VAL A 13 2.14 -20.18 10.50
CA VAL A 13 2.52 -19.08 9.62
C VAL A 13 3.75 -19.41 8.79
N ILE A 14 3.84 -18.78 7.62
CA ILE A 14 5.03 -18.79 6.79
C ILE A 14 6.01 -17.77 7.35
N THR A 15 7.21 -18.22 7.70
CA THR A 15 8.29 -17.35 8.18
C THR A 15 9.26 -17.00 7.06
N GLN A 16 9.91 -15.86 7.21
CA GLN A 16 10.93 -15.36 6.28
C GLN A 16 12.18 -15.04 7.08
N SER A 17 13.35 -15.11 6.42
CA SER A 17 14.56 -14.53 7.01
C SER A 17 14.40 -13.01 7.17
N ALA A 18 15.19 -12.40 8.06
CA ALA A 18 15.17 -10.95 8.24
C ALA A 18 15.46 -10.20 6.91
N GLU A 19 16.37 -10.74 6.10
CA GLU A 19 16.72 -10.18 4.79
C GLU A 19 15.56 -10.29 3.79
N GLN A 20 14.89 -11.45 3.73
CA GLN A 20 13.72 -11.63 2.86
C GLN A 20 12.57 -10.70 3.27
N ALA A 21 12.27 -10.63 4.56
CA ALA A 21 11.24 -9.75 5.09
C ALA A 21 11.54 -8.29 4.78
N TYR A 22 12.81 -7.87 4.92
CA TYR A 22 13.25 -6.51 4.60
C TYR A 22 13.00 -6.16 3.12
N GLN A 23 13.40 -7.02 2.17
CA GLN A 23 13.17 -6.77 0.75
C GLN A 23 11.68 -6.78 0.39
N LEU A 24 10.89 -7.66 1.02
CA LEU A 24 9.46 -7.76 0.78
C LEU A 24 8.72 -6.52 1.28
N VAL A 25 9.08 -6.01 2.46
CA VAL A 25 8.51 -4.76 2.99
C VAL A 25 8.85 -3.57 2.08
N LEU A 26 10.12 -3.43 1.68
CA LEU A 26 10.54 -2.32 0.79
C LEU A 26 9.84 -2.34 -0.57
N SER A 27 9.45 -3.52 -1.07
CA SER A 27 8.76 -3.63 -2.35
C SER A 27 7.24 -3.51 -2.22
N LYS A 28 6.61 -4.22 -1.27
CA LYS A 28 5.16 -4.46 -1.27
C LYS A 28 4.35 -3.67 -0.24
N ALA A 29 4.98 -3.11 0.81
CA ALA A 29 4.24 -2.45 1.88
C ALA A 29 3.71 -1.05 1.48
N GLY A 30 2.55 -0.66 2.02
CA GLY A 30 1.94 0.65 1.79
C GLY A 30 1.25 0.78 0.43
N ALA A 31 1.24 1.97 -0.15
CA ALA A 31 0.65 2.29 -1.45
C ALA A 31 1.49 1.71 -2.61
N SER A 32 1.61 0.39 -2.68
CA SER A 32 2.49 -0.31 -3.63
C SER A 32 1.95 -0.41 -5.06
N LEU A 33 0.65 -0.10 -5.26
CA LEU A 33 0.04 -0.04 -6.59
C LEU A 33 0.56 1.13 -7.43
N VAL A 34 0.64 2.33 -6.82
CA VAL A 34 1.21 3.53 -7.44
C VAL A 34 1.97 4.29 -6.35
N ARG A 35 3.30 4.29 -6.46
CA ARG A 35 4.21 4.96 -5.52
C ARG A 35 4.42 6.39 -5.95
N ASP A 36 4.34 7.32 -5.01
CA ASP A 36 4.69 8.72 -5.28
C ASP A 36 6.17 9.01 -4.99
N ALA A 37 6.58 10.27 -5.17
CA ALA A 37 7.96 10.70 -4.90
C ALA A 37 8.36 10.54 -3.42
N ILE A 38 7.42 10.64 -2.48
CA ILE A 38 7.66 10.51 -1.05
C ILE A 38 7.87 9.04 -0.68
N ASP A 39 7.06 8.13 -1.23
CA ASP A 39 7.22 6.70 -1.05
C ASP A 39 8.59 6.23 -1.56
N ILE A 40 8.94 6.63 -2.79
CA ILE A 40 10.22 6.29 -3.43
C ILE A 40 11.38 6.80 -2.58
N ARG A 41 11.32 8.06 -2.13
CA ARG A 41 12.35 8.65 -1.26
C ARG A 41 12.50 7.85 0.03
N THR A 42 11.40 7.48 0.66
CA THR A 42 11.40 6.73 1.93
C THR A 42 12.01 5.34 1.75
N ILE A 43 11.62 4.61 0.70
CA ILE A 43 12.19 3.31 0.36
C ILE A 43 13.70 3.41 0.14
N GLU A 44 14.15 4.40 -0.64
CA GLU A 44 15.58 4.60 -0.93
C GLU A 44 16.38 4.96 0.32
N HIS A 45 15.84 5.81 1.19
CA HIS A 45 16.45 6.16 2.46
C HIS A 45 16.59 4.93 3.36
N THR A 46 15.55 4.12 3.50
CA THR A 46 15.59 2.87 4.28
C THR A 46 16.55 1.85 3.66
N ARG A 47 16.60 1.76 2.32
CA ARG A 47 17.49 0.86 1.58
C ARG A 47 18.96 1.19 1.79
N LYS A 48 19.31 2.48 1.73
CA LYS A 48 20.70 2.95 1.75
C LYS A 48 21.17 3.38 3.13
N GLY A 49 20.26 3.57 4.08
CA GLY A 49 20.57 4.20 5.37
C GLY A 49 20.97 5.68 5.23
N THR A 50 20.41 6.36 4.24
CA THR A 50 20.77 7.75 3.88
C THR A 50 19.56 8.67 4.00
N PHE A 51 19.80 9.98 3.90
CA PHE A 51 18.77 11.00 3.76
C PHE A 51 19.14 11.98 2.64
N SER A 52 18.15 12.67 2.09
CA SER A 52 18.32 13.60 0.96
C SER A 52 18.23 15.09 1.33
N ALA A 53 17.78 15.43 2.55
CA ALA A 53 17.67 16.82 3.00
C ALA A 53 17.92 16.95 4.51
N GLN A 54 18.26 18.17 4.94
CA GLN A 54 18.24 18.59 6.34
C GLN A 54 16.97 19.42 6.57
N GLY A 55 16.55 19.54 7.82
CA GLY A 55 15.48 20.47 8.14
C GLY A 55 15.97 21.92 8.07
N SER A 56 15.06 22.85 7.82
CA SER A 56 15.37 24.28 7.64
C SER A 56 15.13 25.15 8.86
N SER A 57 14.74 24.60 10.02
CA SER A 57 14.47 25.40 11.22
C SER A 57 15.72 26.02 11.86
N GLY A 58 16.91 25.51 11.54
CA GLY A 58 18.16 25.94 12.16
C GLY A 58 18.41 25.35 13.56
N ASP A 59 17.50 24.50 14.06
CA ASP A 59 17.68 23.77 15.31
C ASP A 59 18.86 22.77 15.22
N ILE A 60 19.55 22.54 16.33
CA ILE A 60 20.65 21.57 16.40
C ILE A 60 20.19 20.14 16.07
N ASN A 61 18.92 19.83 16.35
CA ASN A 61 18.25 18.55 16.07
C ASN A 61 17.61 18.51 14.68
N SER A 62 17.57 19.63 13.95
CA SER A 62 17.12 19.71 12.57
C SER A 62 18.20 19.20 11.61
N ARG A 63 18.60 17.96 11.82
CA ARG A 63 19.71 17.30 11.13
C ARG A 63 19.38 15.85 10.84
N ASN A 64 20.24 15.21 10.05
CA ASN A 64 20.20 13.79 9.74
C ASN A 64 18.89 13.31 9.10
N GLY A 65 18.30 14.13 8.21
CA GLY A 65 17.08 13.74 7.50
C GLY A 65 15.77 14.12 8.20
N ILE A 66 15.82 14.79 9.34
CA ILE A 66 14.62 15.34 9.99
C ILE A 66 14.12 16.53 9.17
N ILE A 67 12.91 16.40 8.64
CA ILE A 67 12.25 17.39 7.78
C ILE A 67 11.40 18.30 8.67
N ASP A 68 11.64 19.62 8.62
CA ASP A 68 10.84 20.58 9.37
C ASP A 68 9.69 21.15 8.54
N LYS A 69 9.90 21.27 7.23
CA LYS A 69 8.92 21.81 6.29
C LYS A 69 8.87 20.94 5.03
N PRO A 70 7.70 20.78 4.39
CA PRO A 70 7.61 20.07 3.11
C PRO A 70 8.60 20.61 2.07
N SER A 71 8.85 21.92 2.06
CA SER A 71 9.80 22.58 1.15
C SER A 71 11.24 22.06 1.26
N ASP A 72 11.64 21.52 2.41
CA ASP A 72 13.00 20.97 2.62
C ASP A 72 13.27 19.80 1.67
N VAL A 73 12.21 19.15 1.18
CA VAL A 73 12.26 18.01 0.28
C VAL A 73 11.44 18.24 -1.00
N GLY A 74 11.24 19.50 -1.39
CA GLY A 74 10.57 19.88 -2.64
C GLY A 74 9.05 20.07 -2.56
N GLY A 75 8.47 20.04 -1.35
CA GLY A 75 7.05 20.26 -1.12
C GLY A 75 6.23 18.97 -0.97
N LEU A 76 4.91 19.13 -0.95
CA LEU A 76 3.99 18.00 -1.03
C LEU A 76 3.83 17.58 -2.49
N SER A 77 3.80 16.28 -2.76
CA SER A 77 3.48 15.74 -4.08
C SER A 77 2.10 16.23 -4.53
N ALA A 78 2.00 16.67 -5.79
CA ALA A 78 0.69 16.91 -6.39
C ALA A 78 -0.02 15.57 -6.60
N LEU A 79 -1.25 15.45 -6.10
CA LEU A 79 -2.09 14.27 -6.33
C LEU A 79 -2.69 14.37 -7.72
N VAL A 80 -2.23 13.50 -8.62
CA VAL A 80 -2.76 13.39 -9.99
C VAL A 80 -3.71 12.19 -10.02
N SER A 81 -5.01 12.47 -10.14
CA SER A 81 -6.02 11.43 -10.34
C SER A 81 -6.13 11.05 -11.81
N LEU A 82 -6.29 9.76 -12.09
CA LEU A 82 -6.78 9.29 -13.37
C LEU A 82 -8.30 9.52 -13.46
N PRO A 83 -8.89 9.55 -14.67
CA PRO A 83 -10.34 9.52 -14.81
C PRO A 83 -10.92 8.32 -14.07
N ALA A 84 -12.00 8.54 -13.33
CA ALA A 84 -12.74 7.45 -12.70
C ALA A 84 -13.28 6.51 -13.79
N LEU A 85 -13.24 5.21 -13.52
CA LEU A 85 -13.92 4.23 -14.36
C LEU A 85 -15.44 4.43 -14.23
N LEU A 86 -16.17 4.03 -15.26
CA LEU A 86 -17.63 4.08 -15.22
C LEU A 86 -18.15 3.11 -14.16
N ASP A 87 -19.04 3.61 -13.31
CA ASP A 87 -19.75 2.89 -12.25
C ASP A 87 -21.19 3.42 -12.29
N THR A 88 -22.08 2.64 -12.90
CA THR A 88 -23.43 3.06 -13.29
C THR A 88 -24.40 3.11 -12.10
N ASP A 89 -24.22 2.25 -11.10
CA ASP A 89 -25.05 2.22 -9.89
C ASP A 89 -24.40 2.88 -8.66
N ALA A 90 -23.16 3.36 -8.82
CA ALA A 90 -22.40 4.12 -7.84
C ALA A 90 -22.09 3.35 -6.55
N ASP A 91 -21.88 2.03 -6.67
CA ASP A 91 -21.61 1.15 -5.54
C ASP A 91 -20.11 0.96 -5.22
N GLY A 92 -19.24 1.50 -6.08
CA GLY A 92 -17.79 1.49 -5.95
C GLY A 92 -17.08 0.45 -6.83
N ILE A 93 -17.81 -0.38 -7.58
CA ILE A 93 -17.25 -1.38 -8.50
C ILE A 93 -17.47 -0.91 -9.96
N PRO A 94 -16.44 -0.91 -10.83
CA PRO A 94 -16.61 -0.50 -12.22
C PRO A 94 -17.44 -1.48 -13.06
N ASP A 95 -18.29 -0.96 -13.95
CA ASP A 95 -19.18 -1.73 -14.83
C ASP A 95 -18.45 -2.85 -15.58
N GLU A 96 -17.28 -2.55 -16.16
CA GLU A 96 -16.50 -3.53 -16.93
C GLU A 96 -16.01 -4.68 -16.03
N TRP A 97 -15.62 -4.36 -14.79
CA TRP A 97 -15.19 -5.37 -13.84
C TRP A 97 -16.36 -6.24 -13.42
N GLU A 98 -17.52 -5.65 -13.11
CA GLU A 98 -18.73 -6.38 -12.76
C GLU A 98 -19.17 -7.36 -13.86
N ILE A 99 -19.23 -6.90 -15.11
CA ILE A 99 -19.61 -7.72 -16.27
C ILE A 99 -18.68 -8.93 -16.41
N THR A 100 -17.37 -8.72 -16.25
CA THR A 100 -16.39 -9.82 -16.36
C THR A 100 -16.46 -10.82 -15.21
N HIS A 101 -17.04 -10.43 -14.07
CA HIS A 101 -17.21 -11.27 -12.88
C HIS A 101 -18.65 -11.78 -12.70
N GLY A 102 -19.57 -11.47 -13.64
CA GLY A 102 -20.94 -11.95 -13.63
C GLY A 102 -21.89 -11.20 -12.69
N LEU A 103 -21.53 -9.98 -12.29
CA LEU A 103 -22.39 -9.04 -11.57
C LEU A 103 -23.23 -8.20 -12.55
N ASN A 104 -24.14 -7.39 -12.02
CA ASN A 104 -25.02 -6.54 -12.80
C ASN A 104 -24.73 -5.06 -12.51
N PRO A 105 -24.15 -4.30 -13.47
CA PRO A 105 -23.77 -2.88 -13.30
C PRO A 105 -24.89 -1.86 -13.04
N LYS A 106 -26.10 -2.33 -12.78
CA LYS A 106 -27.28 -1.51 -12.52
C LYS A 106 -27.90 -1.83 -11.16
N LEU A 107 -27.21 -2.62 -10.36
CA LEU A 107 -27.67 -3.12 -9.09
C LEU A 107 -26.54 -2.98 -8.09
N ALA A 108 -26.65 -1.98 -7.22
CA ALA A 108 -25.69 -1.75 -6.15
C ALA A 108 -25.64 -2.95 -5.19
N ASP A 109 -24.72 -3.88 -5.47
CA ASP A 109 -24.56 -5.17 -4.78
C ASP A 109 -23.13 -5.38 -4.26
N SER A 110 -22.35 -4.30 -4.16
CA SER A 110 -21.00 -4.26 -3.59
C SER A 110 -20.85 -4.94 -2.22
N GLN A 111 -21.88 -4.87 -1.37
CA GLN A 111 -21.98 -5.55 -0.05
C GLN A 111 -22.44 -7.02 -0.12
N GLY A 112 -22.78 -7.50 -1.31
CA GLY A 112 -23.19 -8.86 -1.58
C GLY A 112 -22.00 -9.82 -1.55
N ARG A 113 -22.29 -11.11 -1.36
CA ARG A 113 -21.30 -12.20 -1.29
C ARG A 113 -21.51 -13.21 -2.41
N THR A 114 -21.72 -12.71 -3.62
CA THR A 114 -21.99 -13.56 -4.79
C THR A 114 -20.69 -14.11 -5.39
N LEU A 115 -19.57 -13.38 -5.25
CA LEU A 115 -18.26 -13.79 -5.75
C LEU A 115 -17.44 -14.62 -4.75
N SER A 116 -17.67 -14.47 -3.45
CA SER A 116 -16.99 -15.19 -2.36
C SER A 116 -17.97 -15.46 -1.23
N LYS A 117 -17.76 -16.53 -0.45
CA LYS A 117 -18.60 -16.80 0.74
C LYS A 117 -18.15 -15.98 1.95
N GLU A 118 -16.90 -15.55 1.97
CA GLU A 118 -16.22 -14.92 3.10
C GLU A 118 -16.09 -13.40 2.94
N TYR A 119 -16.04 -12.92 1.69
CA TYR A 119 -15.78 -11.52 1.36
C TYR A 119 -16.92 -10.91 0.53
N ASP A 120 -17.15 -9.62 0.75
CA ASP A 120 -18.10 -8.84 -0.05
C ASP A 120 -17.53 -8.58 -1.46
N ASN A 121 -18.39 -8.35 -2.45
CA ASN A 121 -18.00 -8.14 -3.85
C ASN A 121 -16.98 -6.99 -3.99
N ILE A 122 -17.15 -5.93 -3.20
CA ILE A 122 -16.20 -4.80 -3.16
C ILE A 122 -14.82 -5.20 -2.64
N GLU A 123 -14.75 -6.12 -1.68
CA GLU A 123 -13.48 -6.61 -1.13
C GLU A 123 -12.75 -7.49 -2.15
N VAL A 124 -13.51 -8.31 -2.89
CA VAL A 124 -12.99 -9.10 -4.02
C VAL A 124 -12.44 -8.17 -5.11
N TYR A 125 -13.17 -7.12 -5.47
CA TYR A 125 -12.72 -6.10 -6.41
C TYR A 125 -11.45 -5.40 -5.93
N CYS A 126 -11.44 -4.84 -4.71
CA CYS A 126 -10.29 -4.17 -4.12
C CYS A 126 -9.04 -5.06 -4.11
N ASN A 127 -9.18 -6.34 -3.76
CA ASN A 127 -8.08 -7.29 -3.79
C ASN A 127 -7.58 -7.57 -5.21
N SER A 128 -8.48 -7.64 -6.20
CA SER A 128 -8.10 -7.87 -7.60
C SER A 128 -7.18 -6.78 -8.16
N LEU A 129 -7.33 -5.53 -7.69
CA LEU A 129 -6.49 -4.39 -8.09
C LEU A 129 -5.02 -4.60 -7.76
N VAL A 130 -4.72 -5.29 -6.65
CA VAL A 130 -3.36 -5.46 -6.14
C VAL A 130 -2.85 -6.90 -6.21
N PHE A 131 -3.69 -7.86 -6.59
CA PHE A 131 -3.35 -9.29 -6.57
C PHE A 131 -2.08 -9.62 -7.37
N HIS A 132 -1.85 -8.94 -8.49
CA HIS A 132 -0.67 -9.12 -9.34
C HIS A 132 0.64 -8.71 -8.65
N LEU A 133 0.59 -7.86 -7.61
CA LEU A 133 1.76 -7.46 -6.80
C LEU A 133 2.21 -8.56 -5.83
N TRP A 134 1.34 -9.54 -5.55
CA TRP A 134 1.57 -10.59 -4.54
C TRP A 134 1.91 -11.96 -5.13
N LYS A 135 1.98 -12.07 -6.46
CA LYS A 135 2.62 -13.20 -7.14
C LYS A 135 4.15 -13.13 -7.01
#